data_AF-A0A7X8VP14-F1
#
_entry.id   AF-A0A7X8VP14-F1
#
_cell.length_a   1.000
_cell.length_b   1.000
_cell.length_c   1.000
_cell.angle_alpha   90.00
_cell.angle_beta   90.00
_cell.angle_gamma   90.00
#
_symmetry.space_group_name_H-M   'P 1'
#
loop_
_entity.id
_entity.type
_entity.pdbx_description
1 polymer ?
#
loop_
_entity_poly.entity_id
_entity_poly.type
_entity_poly.pdbx_seq_one_letter_code
_entity_poly.pdbx_strand_id
1 'polypeptide(L)'
;MQEQRAYLDVNGRKLYFALYLPEHEQPDCALLIAEPFGEEKRSCSRMLHRLAKKLQRQNVAVLKFDFSGTGDSAGTSSAVQWRHWQEELDGSLELLRRQSRAKRLALLGLRGAALLAAELASRKKVDKLLLAEPILTGKDLLGELEKRQKIKEAISGGLVSEPAELTWQKGENADFAGFEINPNFAAQLGQANLLDYLQKVSLDSSLLLLRVSGS
;
A
#
# COMPACT_ATOMS: atom_id res chain seq x y z
N MET A 1 16.56 -21.19 -1.46
CA MET A 1 15.75 -19.95 -1.31
C MET A 1 14.96 -20.05 -0.01
N GLN A 2 14.69 -18.94 0.71
CA GLN A 2 13.95 -18.96 1.98
C GLN A 2 12.68 -18.10 1.90
N GLU A 3 11.57 -18.62 2.43
CA GLU A 3 10.33 -17.88 2.65
C GLU A 3 10.06 -17.79 4.17
N GLN A 4 9.88 -16.57 4.69
CA GLN A 4 9.50 -16.32 6.07
C GLN A 4 8.13 -15.64 6.12
N ARG A 5 7.26 -16.13 7.00
CA ARG A 5 5.98 -15.50 7.35
C ARG A 5 6.01 -15.21 8.84
N ALA A 6 5.82 -13.95 9.22
CA ALA A 6 5.86 -13.54 10.62
C ALA A 6 5.13 -12.21 10.80
N TYR A 7 5.22 -11.67 12.02
CA TYR A 7 4.69 -10.37 12.35
C TYR A 7 5.81 -9.38 12.64
N LEU A 8 5.65 -8.15 12.16
CA LEU A 8 6.46 -6.98 12.51
C LEU A 8 5.63 -6.10 13.45
N ASP A 9 6.20 -5.68 14.57
CA ASP A 9 5.57 -4.64 15.40
C ASP A 9 6.02 -3.26 14.93
N VAL A 10 5.07 -2.39 14.59
CA VAL A 10 5.29 -0.98 14.32
C VAL A 10 4.37 -0.17 15.23
N ASN A 11 4.95 0.51 16.22
CA ASN A 11 4.22 1.36 17.17
C ASN A 11 3.03 0.63 17.83
N GLY A 12 3.21 -0.64 18.21
CA GLY A 12 2.18 -1.48 18.84
C GLY A 12 1.20 -2.14 17.86
N ARG A 13 1.37 -1.92 16.54
CA ARG A 13 0.56 -2.56 15.49
C ARG A 13 1.32 -3.75 14.92
N LYS A 14 0.75 -4.94 15.05
CA LYS A 14 1.34 -6.19 14.54
C LYS A 14 0.97 -6.39 13.07
N LEU A 15 1.95 -6.25 12.19
CA LEU A 15 1.80 -6.37 10.76
C LEU A 15 2.23 -7.75 10.29
N TYR A 16 1.33 -8.49 9.66
CA TYR A 16 1.67 -9.73 8.97
C TYR A 16 2.50 -9.43 7.72
N PHE A 17 3.61 -10.15 7.55
CA PHE A 17 4.43 -10.07 6.34
C PHE A 17 4.84 -11.43 5.80
N ALA A 18 5.12 -11.46 4.51
CA ALA A 18 5.80 -12.52 3.81
C ALA A 18 7.10 -11.97 3.19
N LEU A 19 8.23 -12.54 3.60
CA LEU A 19 9.57 -12.20 3.14
C LEU A 19 10.13 -13.36 2.30
N TYR A 20 10.57 -13.03 1.09
CA TYR A 20 11.15 -13.94 0.10
C TYR A 20 12.62 -13.58 -0.05
N LEU A 21 13.52 -14.42 0.46
CA LEU A 21 14.96 -14.25 0.34
C LEU A 21 15.51 -15.20 -0.73
N PRO A 22 16.31 -14.71 -1.68
CA PRO A 22 16.99 -15.57 -2.66
C PRO A 22 18.07 -16.43 -1.98
N GLU A 23 18.76 -17.28 -2.73
CA GLU A 23 19.85 -18.12 -2.19
C GLU A 23 21.13 -17.36 -1.89
N HIS A 24 21.39 -16.28 -2.62
CA HIS A 24 22.56 -15.46 -2.38
C HIS A 24 22.40 -14.67 -1.07
N GLU A 25 23.45 -14.68 -0.25
CA GLU A 25 23.49 -13.96 1.03
C GLU A 25 23.37 -12.44 0.88
N GLN A 26 23.69 -11.90 -0.30
CA GLN A 26 23.56 -10.48 -0.61
C GLN A 26 22.88 -10.26 -1.98
N PRO A 27 21.54 -10.12 -2.00
CA PRO A 27 20.77 -9.83 -3.21
C PRO A 27 21.20 -8.51 -3.85
N ASP A 28 21.08 -8.40 -5.17
CA ASP A 28 21.38 -7.15 -5.87
C ASP A 28 20.35 -6.05 -5.59
N CYS A 29 19.12 -6.46 -5.29
CA CYS A 29 18.02 -5.56 -4.97
C CYS A 29 17.08 -6.20 -3.94
N ALA A 30 16.44 -5.37 -3.14
CA ALA A 30 15.32 -5.75 -2.29
C ALA A 30 14.10 -4.89 -2.62
N LEU A 31 12.95 -5.51 -2.86
CA LEU A 31 11.69 -4.84 -3.21
C LEU A 31 10.69 -4.91 -2.06
N LEU A 32 10.24 -3.75 -1.59
CA LEU A 32 9.06 -3.64 -0.74
C LEU A 32 7.82 -3.46 -1.61
N ILE A 33 6.80 -4.27 -1.41
CA ILE A 33 5.51 -4.18 -2.11
C ILE A 33 4.47 -3.60 -1.15
N ALA A 34 4.01 -2.38 -1.43
CA ALA A 34 2.85 -1.77 -0.80
C ALA A 34 1.59 -2.13 -1.61
N GLU A 35 0.79 -3.05 -1.07
CA GLU A 35 -0.47 -3.48 -1.68
C GLU A 35 -1.56 -2.41 -1.56
N PRO A 36 -2.54 -2.37 -2.50
CA PRO A 36 -3.75 -1.60 -2.28
C PRO A 36 -4.58 -2.25 -1.16
N PHE A 37 -5.65 -1.57 -0.73
CA PHE A 37 -6.55 -2.03 0.32
C PHE A 37 -7.96 -2.33 -0.22
N GLY A 38 -8.86 -2.74 0.66
CA GLY A 38 -10.25 -3.07 0.31
C GLY A 38 -10.35 -4.19 -0.74
N GLU A 39 -11.32 -4.08 -1.64
CA GLU A 39 -11.57 -5.08 -2.68
C GLU A 39 -10.38 -5.26 -3.65
N GLU A 40 -9.58 -4.20 -3.88
CA GLU A 40 -8.45 -4.25 -4.82
C GLU A 40 -7.36 -5.20 -4.36
N LYS A 41 -7.10 -5.24 -3.04
CA LYS A 41 -6.14 -6.17 -2.44
C LYS A 41 -6.48 -7.63 -2.78
N ARG A 42 -7.77 -7.98 -2.70
CA ARG A 42 -8.26 -9.34 -2.97
C ARG A 42 -7.96 -9.76 -4.42
N SER A 43 -8.03 -8.80 -5.35
CA SER A 43 -7.79 -9.03 -6.77
C SER A 43 -6.31 -9.18 -7.11
N CYS A 44 -5.42 -8.40 -6.49
CA CYS A 44 -3.99 -8.40 -6.84
C CYS A 44 -3.11 -9.33 -6.00
N SER A 45 -3.53 -9.74 -4.79
CA SER A 45 -2.67 -10.46 -3.84
C SER A 45 -2.05 -11.75 -4.42
N ARG A 46 -2.82 -12.56 -5.15
CA ARG A 46 -2.29 -13.76 -5.83
C ARG A 46 -1.26 -13.44 -6.91
N MET A 47 -1.48 -12.37 -7.67
CA MET A 47 -0.55 -11.92 -8.70
C MET A 47 0.76 -11.43 -8.06
N LEU A 48 0.67 -10.64 -6.99
CA LEU A 48 1.82 -10.10 -6.27
C LEU A 48 2.62 -11.20 -5.58
N HIS A 49 1.97 -12.23 -5.05
CA HIS A 49 2.66 -13.43 -4.54
C HIS A 49 3.46 -14.14 -5.65
N ARG A 50 2.89 -14.29 -6.85
CA ARG A 50 3.59 -14.90 -8.00
C ARG A 50 4.76 -14.02 -8.46
N LEU A 51 4.58 -12.70 -8.47
CA LEU A 51 5.66 -11.74 -8.77
C LEU A 51 6.80 -11.88 -7.77
N ALA A 52 6.51 -11.92 -6.47
CA ALA A 52 7.51 -12.08 -5.42
C ALA A 52 8.34 -13.35 -5.61
N LYS A 53 7.70 -14.49 -5.90
CA LYS A 53 8.39 -15.76 -6.20
C LYS A 53 9.25 -15.70 -7.47
N LYS A 54 8.78 -15.02 -8.51
CA LYS A 54 9.57 -14.84 -9.74
C LYS A 54 10.81 -13.99 -9.48
N LEU A 55 10.66 -12.88 -8.76
CA LEU A 55 11.76 -11.99 -8.40
C LEU A 55 12.78 -12.65 -7.46
N GLN A 56 12.32 -13.45 -6.50
CA GLN A 56 13.19 -14.26 -5.65
C GLN A 56 14.12 -15.17 -6.45
N ARG A 57 13.61 -15.82 -7.51
CA ARG A 57 14.43 -16.65 -8.43
C ARG A 57 15.40 -15.84 -9.29
N GLN A 58 15.19 -14.53 -9.38
CA GLN A 58 16.04 -13.58 -10.10
C GLN A 58 16.96 -12.80 -9.16
N ASN A 59 17.27 -13.36 -7.99
CA ASN A 59 18.16 -12.75 -6.99
C ASN A 59 17.66 -11.41 -6.41
N VAL A 60 16.34 -11.24 -6.31
CA VAL A 60 15.72 -10.07 -5.67
C VAL A 60 15.01 -10.51 -4.40
N ALA A 61 15.39 -9.92 -3.27
CA ALA A 61 14.63 -10.11 -2.03
C ALA A 61 13.31 -9.34 -2.12
N VAL A 62 12.22 -9.91 -1.62
CA VAL A 62 10.90 -9.25 -1.68
C VAL A 62 10.24 -9.31 -0.32
N LEU A 63 9.76 -8.18 0.19
CA LEU A 63 8.86 -8.13 1.34
C LEU A 63 7.50 -7.61 0.90
N LYS A 64 6.47 -8.34 1.28
CA LYS A 64 5.08 -7.91 1.16
C LYS A 64 4.44 -8.03 2.51
N PHE A 65 3.65 -7.06 2.90
CA PHE A 65 2.98 -7.03 4.19
C PHE A 65 1.56 -6.52 4.04
N ASP A 66 0.78 -6.79 5.06
CA ASP A 66 -0.57 -6.30 5.20
C ASP A 66 -0.54 -5.06 6.09
N PHE A 67 -1.12 -3.95 5.64
CA PHE A 67 -1.31 -2.79 6.51
C PHE A 67 -2.26 -3.13 7.66
N SER A 68 -2.14 -2.43 8.79
CA SER A 68 -3.07 -2.61 9.91
C SER A 68 -4.52 -2.39 9.48
N GLY A 69 -5.44 -3.18 10.03
CA GLY A 69 -6.83 -3.21 9.60
C GLY A 69 -7.07 -3.86 8.23
N THR A 70 -6.08 -4.54 7.66
CA THR A 70 -6.21 -5.29 6.40
C THR A 70 -5.66 -6.70 6.52
N GLY A 71 -6.27 -7.66 5.82
CA GLY A 71 -5.82 -9.06 5.74
C GLY A 71 -5.50 -9.68 7.09
N ASP A 72 -4.28 -10.19 7.24
CA ASP A 72 -3.83 -10.92 8.43
C ASP A 72 -3.16 -10.03 9.49
N SER A 73 -3.05 -8.72 9.23
CA SER A 73 -2.50 -7.76 10.19
C SER A 73 -3.52 -7.37 11.26
N ALA A 74 -3.03 -7.05 12.45
CA ALA A 74 -3.87 -6.67 13.57
C ALA A 74 -4.61 -5.33 13.34
N GLY A 75 -5.66 -5.12 14.13
CA GLY A 75 -6.49 -3.92 14.12
C GLY A 75 -7.71 -4.05 13.21
N THR A 76 -8.58 -3.05 13.29
CA THR A 76 -9.80 -2.91 12.48
C THR A 76 -9.69 -1.66 11.63
N SER A 77 -10.13 -1.72 10.36
CA SER A 77 -10.06 -0.59 9.43
C SER A 77 -10.72 0.68 9.99
N SER A 78 -11.81 0.52 10.74
CA SER A 78 -12.52 1.60 11.43
C SER A 78 -11.66 2.44 12.38
N ALA A 79 -10.62 1.87 12.99
CA ALA A 79 -9.75 2.57 13.94
C ALA A 79 -8.43 3.06 13.34
N VAL A 80 -8.09 2.58 12.13
CA VAL A 80 -6.79 2.87 11.51
C VAL A 80 -6.82 4.22 10.81
N GLN A 81 -5.69 4.94 10.82
CA GLN A 81 -5.54 6.24 10.19
C GLN A 81 -4.48 6.16 9.09
N TRP A 82 -4.55 7.05 8.10
CA TRP A 82 -3.61 7.07 6.98
C TRP A 82 -2.15 7.20 7.42
N ARG A 83 -1.90 8.02 8.45
CA ARG A 83 -0.56 8.15 9.07
C ARG A 83 -0.02 6.85 9.64
N HIS A 84 -0.88 5.96 10.15
CA HIS A 84 -0.45 4.66 10.65
C HIS A 84 0.14 3.84 9.50
N TRP A 85 -0.47 3.87 8.31
CA TRP A 85 0.05 3.19 7.13
C TRP A 85 1.36 3.79 6.62
N GLN A 86 1.55 5.10 6.73
CA GLN A 86 2.83 5.75 6.42
C GLN A 86 3.96 5.23 7.34
N GLU A 87 3.69 5.16 8.65
CA GLU A 87 4.63 4.61 9.64
C GLU A 87 4.93 3.12 9.40
N GLU A 88 3.90 2.34 9.08
CA GLU A 88 4.00 0.89 8.84
C GLU A 88 4.80 0.58 7.58
N LEU A 89 4.68 1.39 6.53
CA LEU A 89 5.48 1.25 5.32
C LEU A 89 6.96 1.56 5.59
N ASP A 90 7.25 2.61 6.38
CA ASP A 90 8.62 2.93 6.83
C ASP A 90 9.22 1.77 7.64
N GLY A 91 8.51 1.28 8.67
CA GLY A 91 8.95 0.15 9.48
C GLY A 91 9.20 -1.13 8.65
N SER A 92 8.36 -1.38 7.65
CA SER A 92 8.50 -2.50 6.74
C SER A 92 9.71 -2.36 5.80
N LEU A 93 10.04 -1.14 5.37
CA LEU A 93 11.25 -0.86 4.57
C LEU A 93 12.52 -1.09 5.40
N GLU A 94 12.54 -0.65 6.65
CA GLU A 94 13.69 -0.88 7.55
C GLU A 94 13.86 -2.36 7.90
N LEU A 95 12.75 -3.10 8.09
CA LEU A 95 12.79 -4.56 8.22
C LEU A 95 13.41 -5.21 6.98
N LEU A 96 12.92 -4.86 5.78
CA LEU A 96 13.44 -5.41 4.53
C LEU A 96 14.92 -5.11 4.36
N ARG A 97 15.36 -3.88 4.63
CA ARG A 97 16.76 -3.47 4.55
C ARG A 97 17.64 -4.33 5.46
N ARG A 98 17.22 -4.54 6.71
CA ARG A 98 17.96 -5.33 7.69
C ARG A 98 18.05 -6.81 7.31
N GLN A 99 16.94 -7.40 6.88
CA GLN A 99 16.86 -8.84 6.59
C GLN A 99 17.50 -9.22 5.27
N SER A 100 17.36 -8.38 4.24
CA SER A 100 17.89 -8.68 2.90
C SER A 100 19.37 -8.36 2.75
N ARG A 101 19.89 -7.35 3.46
CA ARG A 101 21.25 -6.80 3.27
C ARG A 101 21.57 -6.42 1.81
N ALA A 102 20.53 -6.22 0.99
CA ALA A 102 20.67 -6.00 -0.43
C ALA A 102 21.39 -4.68 -0.73
N LYS A 103 22.07 -4.64 -1.88
CA LYS A 103 22.84 -3.46 -2.31
C LYS A 103 21.95 -2.27 -2.65
N ARG A 104 20.72 -2.54 -3.11
CA ARG A 104 19.75 -1.54 -3.56
C ARG A 104 18.36 -1.82 -2.99
N LEU A 105 17.61 -0.77 -2.72
CA LEU A 105 16.23 -0.81 -2.27
C LEU A 105 15.29 -0.31 -3.36
N ALA A 106 14.22 -1.07 -3.58
CA ALA A 106 13.12 -0.73 -4.46
C ALA A 106 11.81 -0.70 -3.67
N LEU A 107 10.91 0.17 -4.08
CA LEU A 107 9.57 0.29 -3.51
C LEU A 107 8.55 0.26 -4.63
N LEU A 108 7.56 -0.63 -4.53
CA LEU A 108 6.42 -0.72 -5.44
C LEU A 108 5.16 -0.31 -4.70
N GLY A 109 4.52 0.76 -5.18
CA GLY A 109 3.17 1.15 -4.75
C GLY A 109 2.14 0.88 -5.84
N LEU A 110 1.08 0.16 -5.50
CA LEU A 110 -0.02 -0.14 -6.41
C LEU A 110 -1.23 0.73 -6.10
N ARG A 111 -1.80 1.38 -7.13
CA ARG A 111 -3.05 2.16 -7.03
C ARG A 111 -3.00 3.17 -5.89
N GLY A 112 -3.91 3.09 -4.92
CA GLY A 112 -3.91 3.99 -3.76
C GLY A 112 -2.62 3.93 -2.94
N ALA A 113 -1.96 2.78 -2.88
CA ALA A 113 -0.68 2.62 -2.17
C ALA A 113 0.50 3.31 -2.90
N ALA A 114 0.33 3.76 -4.14
CA ALA A 114 1.31 4.62 -4.81
C ALA A 114 1.51 5.96 -4.09
N LEU A 115 0.45 6.50 -3.46
CA LEU A 115 0.54 7.71 -2.64
C LEU A 115 1.46 7.48 -1.43
N LEU A 116 1.31 6.35 -0.73
CA LEU A 116 2.18 5.98 0.39
C LEU A 116 3.63 5.74 -0.08
N ALA A 117 3.79 5.06 -1.21
CA ALA A 117 5.10 4.75 -1.75
C ALA A 117 5.89 6.01 -2.14
N ALA A 118 5.24 6.95 -2.84
CA ALA A 118 5.85 8.22 -3.20
C ALA A 118 6.14 9.08 -1.96
N GLU A 119 5.23 9.10 -0.99
CA GLU A 119 5.44 9.81 0.28
C GLU A 119 6.67 9.29 1.02
N LEU A 120 6.81 7.97 1.16
CA LEU A 120 7.98 7.38 1.81
C LEU A 120 9.27 7.70 1.02
N ALA A 121 9.25 7.56 -0.30
CA ALA A 121 10.40 7.88 -1.16
C ALA A 121 10.78 9.37 -1.16
N SER A 122 9.85 10.26 -0.77
CA SER A 122 10.12 11.69 -0.60
C SER A 122 10.94 12.00 0.66
N ARG A 123 10.96 11.08 1.64
CA ARG A 123 11.67 11.22 2.92
C ARG A 123 12.82 10.24 3.11
N LYS A 124 12.83 9.12 2.38
CA LYS A 124 13.82 8.04 2.48
C LYS A 124 14.46 7.77 1.13
N LYS A 125 15.77 7.52 1.13
CA LYS A 125 16.48 7.11 -0.09
C LYS A 125 16.07 5.69 -0.47
N VAL A 126 15.43 5.56 -1.62
CA VAL A 126 15.22 4.31 -2.36
C VAL A 126 15.93 4.44 -3.71
N ASP A 127 16.48 3.35 -4.23
CA ASP A 127 17.16 3.34 -5.52
C ASP A 127 16.18 3.26 -6.69
N LYS A 128 15.00 2.67 -6.44
CA LYS A 128 13.93 2.50 -7.44
C LYS A 128 12.56 2.72 -6.82
N LEU A 129 11.77 3.58 -7.44
CA LEU A 129 10.35 3.77 -7.13
C LEU A 129 9.52 3.27 -8.32
N LEU A 130 8.70 2.24 -8.09
CA LEU A 130 7.78 1.68 -9.06
C LEU A 130 6.36 2.07 -8.66
N LEU A 131 5.63 2.70 -9.57
CA LEU A 131 4.23 3.08 -9.35
C LEU A 131 3.36 2.36 -10.38
N ALA A 132 2.49 1.47 -9.93
CA ALA A 132 1.61 0.71 -10.80
C ALA A 132 0.17 1.20 -10.69
N GLU A 133 -0.38 1.68 -11.81
CA GLU A 133 -1.70 2.31 -11.87
C GLU A 133 -1.93 3.37 -10.78
N PRO A 134 -1.01 4.33 -10.58
CA PRO A 134 -1.11 5.24 -9.44
C PRO A 134 -2.36 6.12 -9.53
N ILE A 135 -2.97 6.36 -8.38
CA ILE A 135 -3.96 7.42 -8.20
C ILE A 135 -3.21 8.68 -7.76
N LEU A 136 -3.56 9.83 -8.36
CA LEU A 136 -2.77 11.05 -8.24
C LEU A 136 -3.02 11.79 -6.92
N THR A 137 -4.26 11.77 -6.42
CA THR A 137 -4.61 12.44 -5.16
C THR A 137 -5.43 11.52 -4.26
N GLY A 138 -5.36 11.73 -2.94
CA GLY A 138 -6.21 10.99 -2.03
C GLY A 138 -7.70 11.30 -2.19
N LYS A 139 -8.04 12.49 -2.66
CA LYS A 139 -9.43 12.85 -3.01
C LYS A 139 -9.97 12.01 -4.16
N ASP A 140 -9.16 11.79 -5.20
CA ASP A 140 -9.55 10.91 -6.32
C ASP A 140 -9.76 9.47 -5.84
N LEU A 141 -8.90 8.98 -4.94
CA LEU A 141 -9.05 7.65 -4.35
C LEU A 141 -10.36 7.53 -3.55
N LEU A 142 -10.66 8.49 -2.69
CA LEU A 142 -11.92 8.51 -1.92
C LEU A 142 -13.14 8.56 -2.86
N GLY A 143 -13.08 9.37 -3.92
CA GLY A 143 -14.13 9.42 -4.94
C GLY A 143 -14.31 8.12 -5.72
N GLU A 144 -13.21 7.42 -6.07
CA GLU A 144 -13.27 6.10 -6.70
C GLU A 144 -13.93 5.06 -5.79
N LEU A 145 -13.60 5.06 -4.50
CA LEU A 145 -14.21 4.16 -3.52
C LEU A 145 -15.71 4.42 -3.38
N GLU A 146 -16.11 5.69 -3.25
CA GLU A 146 -17.52 6.07 -3.15
C GLU A 146 -18.31 5.68 -4.41
N LYS A 147 -17.74 5.92 -5.59
CA LYS A 147 -18.37 5.53 -6.86
C LYS A 147 -18.60 4.01 -6.93
N ARG A 148 -17.61 3.21 -6.53
CA ARG A 148 -17.74 1.75 -6.51
C ARG A 148 -18.79 1.27 -5.52
N GLN A 149 -18.84 1.87 -4.33
CA GLN A 149 -19.84 1.57 -3.33
C GLN A 149 -21.26 1.82 -3.87
N LYS A 150 -21.52 2.98 -4.48
CA LYS A 150 -22.82 3.32 -5.08
C LYS A 150 -23.23 2.35 -6.21
N ILE A 151 -22.28 1.96 -7.06
CA ILE A 151 -22.54 0.96 -8.12
C ILE A 151 -22.95 -0.38 -7.49
N LYS A 152 -22.26 -0.81 -6.44
CA LYS A 152 -22.55 -2.06 -5.74
C LYS A 152 -23.94 -2.05 -5.11
N GLU A 153 -24.30 -0.97 -4.43
CA GLU A 153 -25.63 -0.75 -3.83
C GLU A 153 -26.76 -0.80 -4.87
N ALA A 154 -26.56 -0.14 -6.02
CA ALA A 154 -27.51 -0.15 -7.12
C ALA A 154 -27.73 -1.56 -7.69
N ILE A 155 -26.67 -2.38 -7.78
CA ILE A 155 -26.77 -3.77 -8.25
C ILE A 155 -27.42 -4.67 -7.21
N SER A 156 -27.12 -4.47 -5.92
CA SER A 156 -27.66 -5.31 -4.84
C SER A 156 -29.09 -4.95 -4.42
N GLY A 157 -29.66 -3.86 -4.94
CA GLY A 157 -30.97 -3.34 -4.52
C GLY A 157 -30.99 -2.86 -3.07
N GLY A 158 -29.82 -2.48 -2.54
CA GLY A 158 -29.65 -2.03 -1.16
C GLY A 158 -30.07 -0.56 -0.98
N LEU A 159 -30.10 -0.11 0.28
CA LEU A 159 -30.19 1.32 0.58
C LEU A 159 -28.97 2.03 0.00
N VAL A 160 -29.21 3.14 -0.70
CA VAL A 160 -28.14 4.00 -1.18
C VAL A 160 -27.55 4.74 0.02
N SER A 161 -26.27 4.53 0.28
CA SER A 161 -25.58 5.23 1.36
C SER A 161 -25.52 6.73 1.08
N GLU A 162 -25.59 7.53 2.14
CA GLU A 162 -25.35 8.97 2.01
C GLU A 162 -23.90 9.24 1.54
N PRO A 163 -23.62 10.42 0.95
CA PRO A 163 -22.26 10.79 0.60
C PRO A 163 -21.32 10.68 1.80
N ALA A 164 -20.18 10.00 1.63
CA ALA A 164 -19.26 9.68 2.73
C ALA A 164 -18.77 10.92 3.50
N GLU A 165 -18.66 12.06 2.83
CA GLU A 165 -18.32 13.35 3.44
C GLU A 165 -19.32 13.75 4.54
N LEU A 166 -20.61 13.50 4.36
CA LEU A 166 -21.63 13.80 5.39
C LEU A 166 -21.49 12.86 6.59
N THR A 167 -21.19 11.59 6.36
CA THR A 167 -20.91 10.62 7.43
C THR A 167 -19.68 11.05 8.24
N TRP A 168 -18.60 11.47 7.58
CA TRP A 168 -17.40 11.93 8.29
C TRP A 168 -17.63 13.23 9.07
N GLN A 169 -18.46 14.15 8.56
CA GLN A 169 -18.83 15.38 9.27
C GLN A 169 -19.60 15.11 10.57
N LYS A 170 -20.33 13.99 10.65
CA LYS A 170 -20.97 13.52 11.89
C LYS A 170 -19.99 12.85 12.85
N GLY A 171 -18.73 12.65 12.44
CA GLY A 171 -17.73 11.92 13.21
C GLY A 171 -17.84 10.39 13.07
N GLU A 172 -18.61 9.91 12.10
CA GLU A 172 -18.89 8.48 11.89
C GLU A 172 -17.98 7.91 10.79
N ASN A 173 -17.89 6.58 10.73
CA ASN A 173 -17.11 5.88 9.70
C ASN A 173 -17.98 5.63 8.47
N ALA A 174 -17.41 5.85 7.29
CA ALA A 174 -18.03 5.46 6.02
C ALA A 174 -17.53 4.07 5.62
N ASP A 175 -18.44 3.15 5.26
CA ASP A 175 -18.10 1.81 4.76
C ASP A 175 -17.92 1.81 3.25
N PHE A 176 -16.81 1.23 2.79
CA PHE A 176 -16.55 0.96 1.38
C PHE A 176 -16.39 -0.54 1.18
N ALA A 177 -17.49 -1.23 0.93
CA ALA A 177 -17.55 -2.67 0.70
C ALA A 177 -16.92 -3.51 1.83
N GLY A 178 -17.19 -3.15 3.08
CA GLY A 178 -16.63 -3.79 4.28
C GLY A 178 -15.26 -3.25 4.70
N PHE A 179 -14.79 -2.17 4.07
CA PHE A 179 -13.61 -1.44 4.51
C PHE A 179 -14.03 -0.06 5.03
N GLU A 180 -14.18 0.05 6.34
CA GLU A 180 -14.53 1.30 7.00
C GLU A 180 -13.38 2.31 7.01
N ILE A 181 -13.66 3.56 6.63
CA ILE A 181 -12.75 4.70 6.71
C ILE A 181 -13.32 5.72 7.71
N ASN A 182 -12.54 6.03 8.75
CA ASN A 182 -12.89 7.05 9.73
C ASN A 182 -12.55 8.48 9.27
N PRO A 183 -13.09 9.51 9.92
CA PRO A 183 -12.87 10.91 9.52
C PRO A 183 -11.40 11.33 9.51
N ASN A 184 -10.59 10.83 10.46
CA ASN A 184 -9.17 11.16 10.53
C ASN A 184 -8.39 10.56 9.35
N PHE A 185 -8.71 9.31 8.98
CA PHE A 185 -8.15 8.68 7.81
C PHE A 185 -8.51 9.46 6.54
N ALA A 186 -9.79 9.81 6.36
CA ALA A 186 -10.25 10.56 5.20
C ALA A 186 -9.59 11.93 5.09
N ALA A 187 -9.51 12.68 6.20
CA ALA A 187 -8.87 13.99 6.25
C ALA A 187 -7.37 13.93 5.92
N GLN A 188 -6.65 12.94 6.47
CA GLN A 188 -5.22 12.75 6.21
C GLN A 188 -4.96 12.29 4.77
N LEU A 189 -5.73 11.32 4.28
CA LEU A 189 -5.64 10.87 2.89
C LEU A 189 -5.98 12.02 1.93
N GLY A 190 -6.98 12.84 2.22
CA GLY A 190 -7.38 13.98 1.39
C GLY A 190 -6.29 15.04 1.17
N GLN A 191 -5.23 15.02 1.97
CA GLN A 191 -4.04 15.88 1.81
C GLN A 191 -2.94 15.22 0.95
N ALA A 192 -3.05 13.93 0.65
CA ALA A 192 -2.05 13.21 -0.13
C ALA A 192 -2.11 13.60 -1.62
N ASN A 193 -0.95 13.97 -2.16
CA ASN A 193 -0.77 14.33 -3.56
C ASN A 193 0.53 13.71 -4.09
N LEU A 194 0.39 12.83 -5.08
CA LEU A 194 1.50 12.09 -5.67
C LEU A 194 2.57 13.03 -6.25
N LEU A 195 2.17 14.09 -6.95
CA LEU A 195 3.11 14.99 -7.61
C LEU A 195 3.92 15.79 -6.59
N ASP A 196 3.31 16.23 -5.50
CA ASP A 196 3.98 16.96 -4.42
C ASP A 196 5.04 16.09 -3.73
N TYR A 197 4.81 14.78 -3.62
CA TYR A 197 5.80 13.84 -3.12
C TYR A 197 6.91 13.56 -4.14
N LEU A 198 6.57 13.34 -5.41
CA LEU A 198 7.54 13.03 -6.46
C LEU A 198 8.55 14.15 -6.69
N GLN A 199 8.16 15.43 -6.53
CA GLN A 199 9.07 16.57 -6.61
C GLN A 199 10.19 16.53 -5.55
N LYS A 200 9.99 15.78 -4.46
CA LYS A 200 10.92 15.68 -3.34
C LYS A 200 11.72 14.37 -3.36
N VAL A 201 11.40 13.44 -4.28
CA VAL A 201 12.15 12.18 -4.43
C VAL A 201 13.56 12.48 -4.96
N SER A 202 14.56 11.78 -4.43
CA SER A 202 15.96 11.93 -4.86
C SER A 202 16.11 11.70 -6.37
N LEU A 203 16.87 12.55 -7.05
CA LEU A 203 17.19 12.42 -8.46
C LEU A 203 18.03 11.17 -8.78
N ASP A 204 18.70 10.58 -7.77
CA ASP A 204 19.40 9.30 -7.90
C ASP A 204 18.43 8.10 -8.02
N SER A 205 17.17 8.28 -7.62
CA SER A 205 16.16 7.23 -7.65
C SER A 205 15.59 7.07 -9.06
N SER A 206 15.60 5.85 -9.59
CA SER A 206 14.90 5.57 -10.85
C SER A 206 13.38 5.49 -10.62
N LEU A 207 12.59 6.28 -11.35
CA LEU A 207 11.13 6.19 -11.36
C LEU A 207 10.64 5.33 -12.52
N LEU A 208 9.82 4.31 -12.23
CA LEU A 208 9.12 3.51 -13.23
C LEU A 208 7.60 3.63 -13.03
N LEU A 209 6.91 4.10 -14.05
CA LEU A 209 5.46 4.17 -14.08
C LEU A 209 4.91 3.00 -14.90
N LEU A 210 4.13 2.13 -14.28
CA LEU A 210 3.43 1.02 -14.93
C LEU A 210 1.97 1.41 -15.13
N ARG A 211 1.59 1.63 -16.39
CA ARG A 211 0.21 1.88 -16.81
C ARG A 211 -0.23 0.76 -17.75
N VAL A 212 -1.31 0.09 -17.40
CA VAL A 212 -2.04 -0.90 -18.18
C VAL A 212 -3.16 -0.17 -18.90
N SER A 213 -2.89 0.28 -20.12
CA SER A 213 -3.95 0.66 -21.05
C SER A 213 -4.64 -0.61 -21.55
N GLY A 214 -5.97 -0.70 -21.40
CA GLY A 214 -6.75 -1.71 -22.09
C GLY A 214 -6.62 -1.50 -23.60
N SER A 215 -6.07 -2.50 -24.29
CA SER A 215 -6.14 -2.63 -25.75
C SER A 215 -7.48 -3.22 -26.17
#